data_AF-A0A3M7N6D0-F1
#
_entry.id   AF-A0A3M7N6D0-F1
#
_cell.length_a   1.000
_cell.length_b   1.000
_cell.length_c   1.000
_cell.angle_alpha   90.00
_cell.angle_beta   90.00
_cell.angle_gamma   90.00
#
_symmetry.space_group_name_H-M   'P 1'
#
loop_
_entity.id
_entity.type
_entity.pdbx_description
1 polymer ?
#
loop_
_entity_poly.entity_id
_entity_poly.type
_entity_poly.pdbx_seq_one_letter_code
_entity_poly.pdbx_strand_id
1 'polypeptide(L)'
;MAGTEEQQQKGGAETSLQSRGPSPNRGASVPDFTAIGPDSESKQAWREARGIDRSKQVKITKVSHMRYQHPDLQVITTFLKDFGLSVVKKTDTERWFGGYGPDPYVYYARQGPRKYLGGTFEVESVAELEKIINSVPGLTVTSNGIEELTTAPGGGKFLSITDPEGFPVNFITGQSVGTTTSGQQLKKQPPEKLVVNYETDKPRQRAFLRFDPGPAAVYKLGHFGLNVQDFPAQMDWYTRHFNISPSDILYVPTGDGGRKEVAVFAHIDRGQELVDHHTMFLTTLSPGVEKHVHHASFEVHDFDTQALGHQWLEQKGYKPVWGM
;
A
#
# COMPACT_ATOMS: atom_id res chain seq x y z
N MET A 1 -61.07 62.49 -17.90
CA MET A 1 -60.29 62.63 -16.67
C MET A 1 -59.47 61.35 -16.56
N ALA A 2 -58.20 61.38 -16.99
CA ALA A 2 -57.03 61.63 -16.14
C ALA A 2 -56.93 60.56 -15.02
N GLY A 3 -55.89 59.74 -14.88
CA GLY A 3 -54.55 59.69 -15.46
C GLY A 3 -54.03 58.25 -15.54
N THR A 4 -53.11 57.94 -16.46
CA THR A 4 -51.64 57.88 -16.27
C THR A 4 -51.17 56.93 -15.17
N GLU A 5 -50.63 55.78 -15.59
CA GLU A 5 -49.30 55.37 -15.13
C GLU A 5 -48.59 54.57 -16.22
N GLU A 6 -47.46 55.13 -16.62
CA GLU A 6 -46.49 54.68 -17.60
C GLU A 6 -45.38 53.97 -16.81
N GLN A 7 -45.04 52.72 -17.12
CA GLN A 7 -43.69 52.23 -16.90
C GLN A 7 -43.19 51.48 -18.14
N GLN A 8 -42.28 52.19 -18.79
CA GLN A 8 -41.43 51.77 -19.89
C GLN A 8 -40.55 50.58 -19.52
N GLN A 9 -40.34 49.73 -20.52
CA GLN A 9 -39.15 48.95 -20.83
C GLN A 9 -38.02 48.96 -19.79
N LYS A 10 -37.75 47.79 -19.19
CA LYS A 10 -36.39 47.40 -18.83
C LYS A 10 -35.82 46.52 -19.93
N GLY A 11 -34.95 47.11 -20.74
CA GLY A 11 -34.05 46.37 -21.61
C GLY A 11 -32.94 45.69 -20.81
N GLY A 12 -32.42 44.61 -21.40
CA GLY A 12 -31.01 44.24 -21.30
C GLY A 12 -30.56 43.53 -20.03
N ALA A 13 -30.68 42.21 -20.02
CA ALA A 13 -29.53 41.30 -20.00
C ALA A 13 -30.04 39.85 -19.99
N GLU A 14 -30.39 39.33 -21.18
CA GLU A 14 -30.23 37.89 -21.37
C GLU A 14 -28.73 37.62 -21.27
N THR A 15 -28.27 37.22 -20.08
CA THR A 15 -26.99 36.56 -19.94
C THR A 15 -27.10 35.26 -20.71
N SER A 16 -26.73 35.30 -21.99
CA SER A 16 -26.46 34.10 -22.76
C SER A 16 -25.42 33.31 -21.97
N LEU A 17 -25.86 32.27 -21.27
CA LEU A 17 -24.99 31.24 -20.75
C LEU A 17 -24.40 30.54 -21.99
N GLN A 18 -23.38 31.17 -22.57
CA GLN A 18 -22.50 30.51 -23.52
C GLN A 18 -21.90 29.34 -22.75
N SER A 19 -22.46 28.16 -23.01
CA SER A 19 -21.91 26.88 -22.57
C SER A 19 -20.45 26.86 -23.01
N ARG A 20 -19.53 27.11 -22.07
CA ARG A 20 -18.11 26.87 -22.32
C ARG A 20 -17.99 25.36 -22.51
N GLY A 21 -17.55 24.95 -23.70
CA GLY A 21 -17.25 23.56 -23.98
C GLY A 21 -16.27 22.99 -22.95
N PRO A 22 -16.18 21.65 -22.85
CA PRO A 22 -15.32 21.01 -21.86
C PRO A 22 -13.88 21.46 -22.05
N SER A 23 -13.22 21.80 -20.94
CA SER A 23 -11.79 22.08 -20.95
C SER A 23 -10.99 20.77 -20.93
N PRO A 24 -9.79 20.72 -21.53
CA PRO A 24 -8.90 19.58 -21.38
C PRO A 24 -8.56 19.32 -19.90
N ASN A 25 -8.26 18.06 -19.58
CA ASN A 25 -7.74 17.68 -18.28
C ASN A 25 -6.44 18.45 -17.96
N ARG A 26 -6.24 18.78 -16.69
CA ARG A 26 -5.01 19.42 -16.18
C ARG A 26 -4.56 18.71 -14.91
N GLY A 27 -3.26 18.61 -14.71
CA GLY A 27 -2.66 18.07 -13.49
C GLY A 27 -1.51 18.96 -13.03
N ALA A 28 -1.20 18.91 -11.74
CA ALA A 28 -0.06 19.59 -11.15
C ALA A 28 0.43 18.82 -9.92
N SER A 29 1.74 18.81 -9.71
CA SER A 29 2.30 18.45 -8.40
C SER A 29 2.08 19.63 -7.46
N VAL A 30 1.29 19.43 -6.41
CA VAL A 30 1.02 20.42 -5.38
C VAL A 30 1.59 19.94 -4.05
N PRO A 31 2.04 20.83 -3.15
CA PRO A 31 2.45 20.43 -1.81
C PRO A 31 1.32 19.70 -1.06
N ASP A 32 1.66 18.74 -0.24
CA ASP A 32 0.72 17.92 0.54
C ASP A 32 -0.24 18.77 1.40
N PHE A 33 0.28 19.74 2.14
CA PHE A 33 -0.52 20.66 2.96
C PHE A 33 -1.50 21.52 2.13
N THR A 34 -1.19 21.74 0.84
CA THR A 34 -2.10 22.42 -0.08
C THR A 34 -3.17 21.46 -0.60
N ALA A 35 -2.79 20.21 -0.90
CA ALA A 35 -3.71 19.17 -1.37
C ALA A 35 -4.74 18.77 -0.30
N ILE A 36 -4.30 18.61 0.95
CA ILE A 36 -5.16 18.23 2.08
C ILE A 36 -6.09 19.39 2.46
N GLY A 37 -5.57 20.62 2.41
CA GLY A 37 -6.34 21.83 2.71
C GLY A 37 -6.53 22.07 4.21
N PRO A 38 -7.55 22.86 4.60
CA PRO A 38 -7.71 23.36 5.97
C PRO A 38 -8.14 22.28 6.97
N ASP A 39 -8.65 21.15 6.50
CA ASP A 39 -9.05 20.02 7.33
C ASP A 39 -7.84 19.10 7.59
N SER A 40 -6.81 19.67 8.19
CA SER A 40 -5.53 19.01 8.47
C SER A 40 -5.06 19.30 9.89
N GLU A 41 -4.24 18.40 10.42
CA GLU A 41 -3.61 18.55 11.73
C GLU A 41 -2.14 18.13 11.67
N SER A 42 -1.32 18.67 12.56
CA SER A 42 0.09 18.26 12.62
C SER A 42 0.22 16.86 13.23
N LYS A 43 1.15 16.05 12.73
CA LYS A 43 1.47 14.73 13.30
C LYS A 43 1.81 14.80 14.80
N GLN A 44 2.39 15.91 15.26
CA GLN A 44 2.70 16.12 16.66
C GLN A 44 1.42 16.28 17.50
N ALA A 45 0.54 17.20 17.10
CA ALA A 45 -0.72 17.45 17.80
C ALA A 45 -1.59 16.18 17.86
N TRP A 46 -1.68 15.43 16.77
CA TRP A 46 -2.44 14.18 16.71
C TRP A 46 -1.92 13.14 17.72
N ARG A 47 -0.60 12.97 17.80
CA ARG A 47 0.03 12.05 18.76
C ARG A 47 -0.17 12.50 20.21
N GLU A 48 0.00 13.79 20.49
CA GLU A 48 -0.20 14.36 21.82
C GLU A 48 -1.65 14.16 22.28
N ALA A 49 -2.63 14.43 21.43
CA ALA A 49 -4.04 14.21 21.69
C ALA A 49 -4.39 12.74 22.03
N ARG A 50 -3.61 11.78 21.49
CA ARG A 50 -3.77 10.34 21.73
C ARG A 50 -2.81 9.77 22.77
N GLY A 51 -1.99 10.60 23.40
CA GLY A 51 -0.98 10.18 24.38
C GLY A 51 0.02 9.16 23.80
N ILE A 52 0.40 9.31 22.53
CA ILE A 52 1.34 8.41 21.85
C ILE A 52 2.76 8.85 22.14
N ASP A 53 3.51 8.00 22.85
CA ASP A 53 4.93 8.19 23.13
C ASP A 53 5.79 7.45 22.11
N ARG A 54 6.45 8.21 21.21
CA ARG A 54 7.29 7.64 20.15
C ARG A 54 8.49 6.85 20.66
N SER A 55 8.97 7.10 21.87
CA SER A 55 10.09 6.32 22.43
C SER A 55 9.68 4.88 22.74
N LYS A 56 8.39 4.67 23.03
CA LYS A 56 7.79 3.36 23.33
C LYS A 56 7.35 2.60 22.09
N GLN A 57 7.20 3.25 20.94
CA GLN A 57 6.88 2.58 19.68
C GLN A 57 8.03 1.68 19.21
N VAL A 58 7.67 0.52 18.67
CA VAL A 58 8.55 -0.37 17.91
C VAL A 58 8.99 0.31 16.62
N LYS A 59 10.26 0.16 16.26
CA LYS A 59 10.88 0.78 15.10
C LYS A 59 10.82 -0.15 13.88
N ILE A 60 9.82 0.09 13.05
CA ILE A 60 9.69 -0.49 11.71
C ILE A 60 10.54 0.33 10.72
N THR A 61 11.16 -0.36 9.77
CA THR A 61 11.93 0.22 8.66
C THR A 61 11.11 0.27 7.38
N LYS A 62 10.43 -0.83 7.02
CA LYS A 62 9.61 -0.96 5.81
C LYS A 62 8.59 -2.10 5.94
N VAL A 63 7.61 -2.14 5.03
CA VAL A 63 6.92 -3.41 4.74
C VAL A 63 7.85 -4.31 3.93
N SER A 64 7.93 -5.59 4.30
CA SER A 64 8.85 -6.56 3.71
C SER A 64 8.14 -7.44 2.69
N HIS A 65 7.12 -8.18 3.12
CA HIS A 65 6.45 -9.15 2.25
C HIS A 65 5.07 -9.53 2.79
N MET A 66 4.26 -10.15 1.92
CA MET A 66 3.01 -10.78 2.31
C MET A 66 3.17 -12.29 2.54
N ARG A 67 2.36 -12.86 3.43
CA ARG A 67 2.33 -14.32 3.69
C ARG A 67 0.91 -14.88 3.51
N TYR A 68 0.79 -15.97 2.76
CA TYR A 68 -0.48 -16.64 2.48
C TYR A 68 -0.38 -18.16 2.46
N GLN A 69 -1.51 -18.83 2.73
CA GLN A 69 -1.74 -20.22 2.37
C GLN A 69 -2.58 -20.32 1.11
N HIS A 70 -2.19 -21.23 0.23
CA HIS A 70 -2.90 -21.55 -0.99
C HIS A 70 -3.15 -23.06 -1.09
N PRO A 71 -4.38 -23.50 -1.44
CA PRO A 71 -4.67 -24.93 -1.59
C PRO A 71 -3.80 -25.58 -2.68
N ASP A 72 -3.56 -24.85 -3.76
CA ASP A 72 -2.73 -25.26 -4.89
C ASP A 72 -1.64 -24.22 -5.15
N LEU A 73 -0.39 -24.63 -4.93
CA LEU A 73 0.77 -23.77 -5.17
C LEU A 73 1.02 -23.49 -6.65
N GLN A 74 0.61 -24.37 -7.57
CA GLN A 74 0.80 -24.17 -9.01
C GLN A 74 -0.14 -23.09 -9.55
N VAL A 75 -1.39 -23.07 -9.07
CA VAL A 75 -2.37 -22.04 -9.44
C VAL A 75 -1.86 -20.66 -9.03
N ILE A 76 -1.47 -20.48 -7.77
CA ILE A 76 -0.95 -19.18 -7.31
C ILE A 76 0.41 -18.86 -7.96
N THR A 77 1.27 -19.85 -8.19
CA THR A 77 2.56 -19.61 -8.87
C THR A 77 2.34 -19.10 -10.29
N THR A 78 1.37 -19.65 -11.02
CA THR A 78 1.04 -19.19 -12.38
C THR A 78 0.55 -17.75 -12.35
N PHE A 79 -0.42 -17.44 -11.49
CA PHE A 79 -0.93 -16.08 -11.32
C PHE A 79 0.18 -15.10 -10.95
N LEU A 80 1.00 -15.38 -9.93
CA LEU A 80 2.03 -14.44 -9.50
C LEU A 80 3.12 -14.23 -10.55
N LYS A 81 3.40 -15.22 -11.41
CA LYS A 81 4.31 -15.05 -12.55
C LYS A 81 3.68 -14.19 -13.66
N ASP A 82 2.41 -14.41 -13.98
CA ASP A 82 1.69 -13.56 -14.94
C ASP A 82 1.46 -12.14 -14.39
N PHE A 83 1.40 -11.97 -13.06
CA PHE A 83 1.31 -10.69 -12.36
C PHE A 83 2.62 -9.89 -12.40
N GLY A 84 3.78 -10.56 -12.46
CA GLY A 84 5.08 -9.88 -12.55
C GLY A 84 6.14 -10.33 -11.55
N LEU A 85 5.79 -11.21 -10.61
CA LEU A 85 6.72 -11.74 -9.63
C LEU A 85 7.48 -12.96 -10.17
N SER A 86 8.71 -13.15 -9.68
CA SER A 86 9.50 -14.35 -9.99
C SER A 86 9.63 -15.26 -8.78
N VAL A 87 9.59 -16.58 -9.01
CA VAL A 87 9.93 -17.58 -8.00
C VAL A 87 11.42 -17.45 -7.65
N VAL A 88 11.71 -17.09 -6.40
CA VAL A 88 13.07 -16.99 -5.84
C VAL A 88 13.50 -18.33 -5.25
N LYS A 89 12.58 -19.03 -4.60
CA LYS A 89 12.81 -20.36 -4.01
C LYS A 89 11.53 -21.18 -4.05
N LYS A 90 11.70 -22.49 -4.22
CA LYS A 90 10.61 -23.48 -4.14
C LYS A 90 11.05 -24.72 -3.34
N THR A 91 10.13 -25.27 -2.56
CA THR A 91 10.23 -26.62 -1.94
C THR A 91 9.08 -27.49 -2.46
N ASP A 92 8.65 -28.53 -1.76
CA ASP A 92 7.40 -29.22 -2.12
C ASP A 92 6.17 -28.44 -1.65
N THR A 93 6.25 -27.80 -0.48
CA THR A 93 5.11 -27.18 0.21
C THR A 93 5.19 -25.66 0.36
N GLU A 94 6.26 -25.01 -0.09
CA GLU A 94 6.47 -23.56 0.08
C GLU A 94 7.11 -22.89 -1.13
N ARG A 95 6.75 -21.63 -1.38
CA ARG A 95 7.25 -20.80 -2.47
C ARG A 95 7.53 -19.38 -1.96
N TRP A 96 8.63 -18.81 -2.43
CA TRP A 96 8.98 -17.41 -2.21
C TRP A 96 9.07 -16.72 -3.55
N PHE A 97 8.49 -15.53 -3.64
CA PHE A 97 8.47 -14.73 -4.85
C PHE A 97 9.06 -13.35 -4.61
N GLY A 98 9.86 -12.87 -5.55
CA GLY A 98 10.54 -11.57 -5.51
C GLY A 98 10.19 -10.72 -6.73
N GLY A 99 10.32 -9.41 -6.55
CA GLY A 99 10.37 -8.44 -7.65
C GLY A 99 11.79 -8.29 -8.21
N TYR A 100 12.03 -7.21 -8.96
CA TYR A 100 13.39 -6.81 -9.36
C TYR A 100 14.08 -5.93 -8.31
N GLY A 101 13.38 -5.55 -7.24
CA GLY A 101 13.93 -4.78 -6.13
C GLY A 101 14.90 -5.56 -5.25
N PRO A 102 15.46 -4.90 -4.22
CA PRO A 102 16.51 -5.48 -3.38
C PRO A 102 16.00 -6.54 -2.39
N ASP A 103 14.70 -6.58 -2.11
CA ASP A 103 14.12 -7.49 -1.13
C ASP A 103 14.33 -8.97 -1.52
N PRO A 104 14.75 -9.85 -0.59
CA PRO A 104 14.96 -11.26 -0.90
C PRO A 104 13.71 -11.96 -1.44
N TYR A 105 12.54 -11.51 -0.99
CA TYR A 105 11.22 -11.88 -1.49
C TYR A 105 10.19 -10.88 -0.96
N VAL A 106 9.08 -10.72 -1.69
CA VAL A 106 7.97 -9.82 -1.38
C VAL A 106 6.63 -10.57 -1.19
N TYR A 107 6.62 -11.86 -1.50
CA TYR A 107 5.47 -12.74 -1.29
C TYR A 107 5.93 -14.14 -0.89
N TYR A 108 5.32 -14.69 0.16
CA TYR A 108 5.50 -16.07 0.61
C TYR A 108 4.17 -16.82 0.52
N ALA A 109 4.22 -18.01 -0.08
CA ALA A 109 3.10 -18.93 -0.16
C ALA A 109 3.49 -20.27 0.44
N ARG A 110 2.63 -20.84 1.28
CA ARG A 110 2.69 -22.25 1.66
C ARG A 110 1.43 -22.99 1.28
N GLN A 111 1.55 -24.29 1.04
CA GLN A 111 0.39 -25.12 0.74
C GLN A 111 -0.52 -25.26 1.97
N GLY A 112 -1.82 -25.25 1.76
CA GLY A 112 -2.83 -25.47 2.80
C GLY A 112 -4.16 -24.78 2.50
N PRO A 113 -5.16 -24.88 3.38
CA PRO A 113 -6.43 -24.17 3.21
C PRO A 113 -6.20 -22.67 3.01
N ARG A 114 -6.99 -22.02 2.15
CA ARG A 114 -6.85 -20.59 1.85
C ARG A 114 -6.87 -19.78 3.14
N LYS A 115 -5.76 -19.10 3.43
CA LYS A 115 -5.62 -18.35 4.68
C LYS A 115 -4.65 -17.19 4.52
N TYR A 116 -5.01 -16.05 5.10
CA TYR A 116 -4.10 -14.94 5.29
C TYR A 116 -3.17 -15.24 6.47
N LEU A 117 -1.85 -15.13 6.25
CA LEU A 117 -0.83 -15.37 7.27
C LEU A 117 -0.13 -14.09 7.72
N GLY A 118 -0.68 -12.91 7.37
CA GLY A 118 -0.16 -11.62 7.79
C GLY A 118 0.71 -10.92 6.76
N GLY A 119 0.67 -9.59 6.78
CA GLY A 119 1.71 -8.73 6.24
C GLY A 119 2.91 -8.74 7.18
N THR A 120 4.09 -8.60 6.61
CA THR A 120 5.35 -8.60 7.37
C THR A 120 6.01 -7.25 7.31
N PHE A 121 6.33 -6.70 8.46
CA PHE A 121 7.15 -5.51 8.64
C PHE A 121 8.59 -5.90 8.94
N GLU A 122 9.54 -5.14 8.41
CA GLU A 122 10.93 -5.23 8.84
C GLU A 122 11.16 -4.28 10.03
N VAL A 123 11.85 -4.75 11.06
CA VAL A 123 12.22 -3.94 12.24
C VAL A 123 13.73 -3.77 12.33
N GLU A 124 14.16 -2.70 13.00
CA GLU A 124 15.57 -2.29 13.04
C GLU A 124 16.52 -3.32 13.66
N SER A 125 16.03 -4.15 14.59
CA SER A 125 16.87 -5.10 15.30
C SER A 125 16.08 -6.21 15.99
N VAL A 126 16.80 -7.21 16.51
CA VAL A 126 16.21 -8.25 17.37
C VAL A 126 15.63 -7.65 18.66
N ALA A 127 16.21 -6.57 19.19
CA ALA A 127 15.69 -5.88 20.37
C ALA A 127 14.28 -5.29 20.12
N GLU A 128 13.98 -4.89 18.87
CA GLU A 128 12.62 -4.46 18.50
C GLU A 128 11.63 -5.63 18.49
N LEU A 129 12.06 -6.84 18.10
CA LEU A 129 11.23 -8.06 18.22
C LEU A 129 10.96 -8.41 19.69
N GLU A 130 11.96 -8.31 20.55
CA GLU A 130 11.82 -8.52 22.00
C GLU A 130 10.90 -7.45 22.63
N LYS A 131 11.02 -6.20 22.18
CA LYS A 131 10.15 -5.09 22.61
C LYS A 131 8.68 -5.36 22.30
N ILE A 132 8.37 -5.92 21.12
CA ILE A 132 7.00 -6.34 20.78
C ILE A 132 6.46 -7.30 21.83
N ILE A 133 7.17 -8.40 22.10
CA ILE A 133 6.75 -9.44 23.05
C ILE A 133 6.50 -8.86 24.45
N ASN A 134 7.37 -7.95 24.89
CA ASN A 134 7.37 -7.45 26.26
C ASN A 134 6.42 -6.25 26.49
N SER A 135 6.09 -5.48 25.46
CA SER A 135 5.47 -4.15 25.62
C SER A 135 4.12 -4.00 24.95
N VAL A 136 3.74 -4.90 24.04
CA VAL A 136 2.46 -4.81 23.31
C VAL A 136 1.39 -5.64 24.04
N PRO A 137 0.37 -5.00 24.65
CA PRO A 137 -0.63 -5.71 25.45
C PRO A 137 -1.60 -6.48 24.56
N GLY A 138 -2.13 -7.59 25.09
CA GLY A 138 -3.20 -8.36 24.46
C GLY A 138 -2.78 -9.17 23.22
N LEU A 139 -1.50 -9.14 22.83
CA LEU A 139 -1.02 -9.95 21.72
C LEU A 139 -1.04 -11.43 22.06
N THR A 140 -1.24 -12.27 21.04
CA THR A 140 -0.89 -13.69 21.07
C THR A 140 0.24 -13.94 20.08
N VAL A 141 1.37 -14.47 20.56
CA VAL A 141 2.46 -14.94 19.68
C VAL A 141 1.99 -16.19 18.95
N THR A 142 2.06 -16.19 17.63
CA THR A 142 1.63 -17.31 16.76
C THR A 142 2.79 -18.01 16.05
N SER A 143 4.00 -17.46 16.12
CA SER A 143 5.26 -18.18 15.84
C SER A 143 5.79 -18.88 17.11
N ASN A 144 6.88 -19.64 16.98
CA ASN A 144 7.57 -20.25 18.12
C ASN A 144 8.48 -19.23 18.84
N GLY A 145 7.92 -18.11 19.29
CA GLY A 145 8.69 -16.97 19.76
C GLY A 145 9.44 -16.28 18.62
N ILE A 146 10.64 -15.76 18.91
CA ILE A 146 11.56 -15.24 17.90
C ILE A 146 12.32 -16.41 17.29
N GLU A 147 11.98 -16.76 16.05
CA GLU A 147 12.57 -17.90 15.34
C GLU A 147 13.56 -17.47 14.26
N GLU A 148 14.50 -18.34 13.92
CA GLU A 148 15.44 -18.12 12.83
C GLU A 148 14.94 -18.77 11.54
N LEU A 149 14.80 -17.98 10.49
CA LEU A 149 14.33 -18.45 9.19
C LEU A 149 15.47 -19.07 8.38
N THR A 150 15.94 -20.25 8.77
CA THR A 150 17.06 -20.93 8.10
C THR A 150 16.77 -21.34 6.65
N THR A 151 15.49 -21.47 6.28
CA THR A 151 15.07 -21.87 4.93
C THR A 151 14.62 -20.71 4.06
N ALA A 152 14.30 -19.53 4.60
CA ALA A 152 13.84 -18.41 3.79
C ALA A 152 15.01 -17.77 3.03
N PRO A 153 14.83 -17.33 1.76
CA PRO A 153 15.82 -16.50 1.08
C PRO A 153 16.18 -15.27 1.92
N GLY A 154 17.48 -14.97 2.02
CA GLY A 154 17.99 -13.91 2.90
C GLY A 154 17.97 -14.24 4.40
N GLY A 155 17.36 -15.35 4.85
CA GLY A 155 17.32 -15.71 6.27
C GLY A 155 16.55 -14.71 7.14
N GLY A 156 17.05 -14.45 8.34
CA GLY A 156 16.54 -13.46 9.28
C GLY A 156 15.92 -14.05 10.56
N LYS A 157 15.65 -13.19 11.53
CA LYS A 157 14.88 -13.50 12.75
C LYS A 157 13.45 -13.02 12.58
N PHE A 158 12.48 -13.86 12.93
CA PHE A 158 11.06 -13.68 12.64
C PHE A 158 10.20 -13.83 13.88
N LEU A 159 9.14 -13.02 13.96
CA LEU A 159 8.11 -13.08 14.98
C LEU A 159 6.75 -12.89 14.32
N SER A 160 5.78 -13.72 14.67
CA SER A 160 4.37 -13.51 14.29
C SER A 160 3.52 -13.35 15.53
N ILE A 161 2.70 -12.30 15.56
CA ILE A 161 1.72 -12.05 16.62
C ILE A 161 0.33 -11.85 16.02
N THR A 162 -0.65 -11.63 16.87
CA THR A 162 -1.99 -11.18 16.47
C THR A 162 -2.21 -9.72 16.86
N ASP A 163 -2.95 -9.00 16.02
CA ASP A 163 -3.56 -7.73 16.39
C ASP A 163 -4.81 -7.95 17.29
N PRO A 164 -5.46 -6.89 17.80
CA PRO A 164 -6.67 -7.01 18.62
C PRO A 164 -7.82 -7.79 17.99
N GLU A 165 -7.87 -7.87 16.65
CA GLU A 165 -8.86 -8.64 15.92
C GLU A 165 -8.37 -10.05 15.54
N GLY A 166 -7.18 -10.47 15.97
CA GLY A 166 -6.66 -11.80 15.65
C GLY A 166 -6.09 -11.94 14.24
N PHE A 167 -5.92 -10.85 13.48
CA PHE A 167 -5.16 -10.91 12.25
C PHE A 167 -3.68 -11.17 12.57
N PRO A 168 -3.02 -12.10 11.85
CA PRO A 168 -1.58 -12.24 11.97
C PRO A 168 -0.87 -10.97 11.51
N VAL A 169 0.09 -10.49 12.31
CA VAL A 169 1.02 -9.42 11.96
C VAL A 169 2.42 -9.94 12.20
N ASN A 170 3.26 -9.84 11.18
CA ASN A 170 4.59 -10.45 11.22
C ASN A 170 5.68 -9.37 11.26
N PHE A 171 6.80 -9.73 11.87
CA PHE A 171 7.97 -8.89 12.03
C PHE A 171 9.22 -9.69 11.69
N ILE A 172 10.15 -9.06 10.97
CA ILE A 172 11.41 -9.69 10.55
C ILE A 172 12.58 -8.72 10.72
N THR A 173 13.77 -9.24 10.96
CA THR A 173 15.01 -8.45 10.96
C THR A 173 16.20 -9.31 10.53
N GLY A 174 17.27 -8.67 10.07
CA GLY A 174 18.53 -9.35 9.71
C GLY A 174 18.46 -10.21 8.44
N GLN A 175 17.59 -9.86 7.49
CA GLN A 175 17.62 -10.50 6.17
C GLN A 175 18.82 -10.01 5.34
N SER A 176 19.57 -10.93 4.75
CA SER A 176 20.63 -10.60 3.79
C SER A 176 20.05 -10.19 2.44
N VAL A 177 20.37 -8.96 2.00
CA VAL A 177 19.94 -8.40 0.71
C VAL A 177 20.60 -9.16 -0.45
N GLY A 178 19.83 -9.44 -1.50
CA GLY A 178 20.38 -9.91 -2.78
C GLY A 178 20.94 -11.34 -2.81
N THR A 179 20.78 -12.16 -1.76
CA THR A 179 21.21 -13.56 -1.77
C THR A 179 20.03 -14.51 -1.93
N THR A 180 19.94 -15.17 -3.08
CA THR A 180 19.14 -16.41 -3.18
C THR A 180 19.87 -17.54 -2.46
N THR A 181 19.17 -18.60 -2.07
CA THR A 181 19.78 -19.81 -1.46
C THR A 181 20.87 -20.48 -2.32
N SER A 182 21.03 -20.07 -3.59
CA SER A 182 22.09 -20.55 -4.48
C SER A 182 23.33 -19.66 -4.53
N GLY A 183 23.38 -18.58 -3.75
CA GLY A 183 24.45 -17.57 -3.83
C GLY A 183 24.40 -16.72 -5.11
N GLN A 184 23.49 -17.00 -6.05
CA GLN A 184 23.27 -16.17 -7.21
C GLN A 184 22.47 -14.93 -6.80
N GLN A 185 23.08 -13.78 -7.03
CA GLN A 185 22.37 -12.51 -7.01
C GLN A 185 21.43 -12.49 -8.22
N LEU A 186 20.12 -12.48 -7.98
CA LEU A 186 19.16 -12.12 -9.02
C LEU A 186 19.36 -10.64 -9.34
N LYS A 187 20.45 -10.27 -10.01
CA LYS A 187 20.57 -8.96 -10.66
C LYS A 187 19.63 -8.98 -11.86
N LYS A 188 18.32 -8.96 -11.61
CA LYS A 188 17.39 -8.46 -12.60
C LYS A 188 17.78 -7.00 -12.79
N GLN A 189 18.31 -6.67 -13.96
CA GLN A 189 18.55 -5.27 -14.26
C GLN A 189 17.20 -4.55 -14.15
N PRO A 190 17.13 -3.43 -13.41
CA PRO A 190 15.90 -2.66 -13.38
C PRO A 190 15.54 -2.28 -14.81
N PRO A 191 14.24 -2.20 -15.14
CA PRO A 191 13.84 -1.70 -16.45
C PRO A 191 14.44 -0.29 -16.69
N GLU A 192 14.66 0.04 -17.95
CA GLU A 192 15.24 1.34 -18.31
C GLU A 192 14.26 2.47 -17.98
N LYS A 193 14.77 3.61 -17.47
CA LYS A 193 13.96 4.83 -17.34
C LYS A 193 13.82 5.47 -18.71
N LEU A 194 12.63 5.40 -19.30
CA LEU A 194 12.41 5.87 -20.66
C LEU A 194 12.45 7.40 -20.78
N VAL A 195 13.04 7.88 -21.87
CA VAL A 195 13.06 9.31 -22.21
C VAL A 195 11.79 9.66 -22.99
N VAL A 196 10.90 10.41 -22.37
CA VAL A 196 9.64 10.89 -22.98
C VAL A 196 9.82 12.29 -23.56
N ASN A 197 9.05 12.59 -24.61
CA ASN A 197 8.97 13.93 -25.20
C ASN A 197 7.67 14.60 -24.74
N TYR A 198 7.75 15.90 -24.49
CA TYR A 198 6.61 16.79 -24.26
C TYR A 198 6.39 17.70 -25.48
N GLU A 199 5.42 18.61 -25.41
CA GLU A 199 4.98 19.45 -26.52
C GLU A 199 6.14 20.25 -27.13
N THR A 200 6.96 20.85 -26.27
CA THR A 200 8.10 21.70 -26.64
C THR A 200 9.46 21.09 -26.28
N ASP A 201 9.52 20.26 -25.24
CA ASP A 201 10.75 19.58 -24.82
C ASP A 201 10.86 18.18 -25.44
N LYS A 202 11.87 17.96 -26.28
CA LYS A 202 12.00 16.73 -27.09
C LYS A 202 13.38 16.09 -26.93
N PRO A 203 13.76 15.62 -25.73
CA PRO A 203 15.10 15.10 -25.46
C PRO A 203 15.38 13.75 -26.15
N ARG A 204 14.36 12.99 -26.58
CA ARG A 204 14.55 11.70 -27.26
C ARG A 204 15.00 11.90 -28.71
N GLN A 205 16.29 11.70 -28.97
CA GLN A 205 16.90 11.88 -30.30
C GLN A 205 17.07 10.55 -31.04
N ARG A 206 16.42 10.43 -32.22
CA ARG A 206 16.58 9.30 -33.17
C ARG A 206 16.41 7.89 -32.55
N ALA A 207 15.66 7.78 -31.45
CA ALA A 207 15.38 6.52 -30.75
C ALA A 207 13.87 6.28 -30.70
N PHE A 208 13.43 5.02 -30.82
CA PHE A 208 12.03 4.64 -30.62
C PHE A 208 11.83 4.14 -29.19
N LEU A 209 10.64 4.41 -28.61
CA LEU A 209 10.17 3.64 -27.46
C LEU A 209 9.46 2.40 -28.00
N ARG A 210 9.96 1.22 -27.65
CA ARG A 210 9.38 -0.08 -27.99
C ARG A 210 9.25 -0.87 -26.71
N PHE A 211 8.09 -1.48 -26.54
CA PHE A 211 7.77 -2.30 -25.38
C PHE A 211 7.57 -3.73 -25.85
N ASP A 212 8.08 -4.68 -25.07
CA ASP A 212 7.77 -6.10 -25.23
C ASP A 212 6.60 -6.44 -24.28
N PRO A 213 5.41 -6.78 -24.80
CA PRO A 213 4.26 -7.08 -23.95
C PRO A 213 4.54 -8.24 -22.99
N GLY A 214 4.14 -8.09 -21.73
CA GLY A 214 4.39 -9.08 -20.70
C GLY A 214 3.88 -8.64 -19.32
N PRO A 215 4.15 -9.46 -18.28
CA PRO A 215 3.85 -9.10 -16.90
C PRO A 215 4.47 -7.75 -16.50
N ALA A 216 3.82 -7.02 -15.59
CA ALA A 216 4.38 -5.79 -15.05
C ALA A 216 5.72 -6.07 -14.34
N ALA A 217 6.71 -5.19 -14.52
CA ALA A 217 7.95 -5.26 -13.77
C ALA A 217 7.69 -4.81 -12.33
N VAL A 218 7.45 -5.77 -11.43
CA VAL A 218 7.22 -5.49 -10.00
C VAL A 218 8.55 -5.24 -9.29
N TYR A 219 8.66 -4.10 -8.59
CA TYR A 219 9.81 -3.69 -7.80
C TYR A 219 9.79 -4.31 -6.39
N LYS A 220 8.86 -3.85 -5.55
CA LYS A 220 8.68 -4.26 -4.16
C LYS A 220 7.20 -4.29 -3.74
N LEU A 221 6.91 -4.80 -2.55
CA LEU A 221 5.62 -4.60 -1.90
C LEU A 221 5.50 -3.12 -1.49
N GLY A 222 4.44 -2.44 -1.94
CA GLY A 222 4.17 -1.05 -1.54
C GLY A 222 3.38 -1.01 -0.25
N HIS A 223 2.22 -1.67 -0.24
CA HIS A 223 1.33 -1.71 0.92
C HIS A 223 0.41 -2.93 0.97
N PHE A 224 -0.23 -3.11 2.10
CA PHE A 224 -1.39 -3.98 2.24
C PHE A 224 -2.48 -3.28 3.06
N GLY A 225 -3.68 -3.84 3.10
CA GLY A 225 -4.66 -3.39 4.07
C GLY A 225 -5.70 -4.40 4.47
N LEU A 226 -6.47 -4.01 5.47
CA LEU A 226 -7.41 -4.85 6.18
C LEU A 226 -8.78 -4.17 6.26
N ASN A 227 -9.82 -4.97 6.06
CA ASN A 227 -11.17 -4.62 6.45
C ASN A 227 -11.38 -5.10 7.89
N VAL A 228 -11.63 -4.15 8.80
CA VAL A 228 -11.64 -4.36 10.25
C VAL A 228 -12.98 -4.03 10.88
N GLN A 229 -13.32 -4.74 11.96
CA GLN A 229 -14.59 -4.62 12.66
C GLN A 229 -14.63 -3.41 13.61
N ASP A 230 -13.58 -3.22 14.41
CA ASP A 230 -13.39 -2.11 15.34
C ASP A 230 -12.24 -1.23 14.85
N PHE A 231 -12.57 -0.37 13.89
CA PHE A 231 -11.59 0.53 13.25
C PHE A 231 -10.87 1.44 14.26
N PRO A 232 -11.54 2.12 15.20
CA PRO A 232 -10.84 2.94 16.20
C PRO A 232 -9.85 2.14 17.04
N ALA A 233 -10.23 0.95 17.52
CA ALA A 233 -9.34 0.12 18.33
C ALA A 233 -8.11 -0.36 17.53
N GLN A 234 -8.32 -0.78 16.28
CA GLN A 234 -7.23 -1.21 15.39
C GLN A 234 -6.29 -0.05 15.08
N MET A 235 -6.81 1.11 14.70
CA MET A 235 -5.99 2.29 14.41
C MET A 235 -5.17 2.72 15.64
N ASP A 236 -5.78 2.76 16.82
CA ASP A 236 -5.07 3.07 18.07
C ASP A 236 -3.95 2.07 18.33
N TRP A 237 -4.22 0.77 18.24
CA TRP A 237 -3.21 -0.26 18.48
C TRP A 237 -2.00 -0.14 17.54
N TYR A 238 -2.22 -0.03 16.22
CA TYR A 238 -1.12 0.08 15.26
C TYR A 238 -0.29 1.34 15.47
N THR A 239 -0.94 2.48 15.71
CA THR A 239 -0.25 3.78 15.83
C THR A 239 0.34 4.02 17.21
N ARG A 240 -0.15 3.35 18.25
CA ARG A 240 0.39 3.44 19.62
C ARG A 240 1.64 2.57 19.78
N HIS A 241 1.66 1.39 19.18
CA HIS A 241 2.69 0.39 19.42
C HIS A 241 3.79 0.36 18.39
N PHE A 242 3.52 0.82 17.17
CA PHE A 242 4.49 0.85 16.09
C PHE A 242 4.65 2.28 15.61
N ASN A 243 5.78 2.62 15.01
CA ASN A 243 5.98 3.94 14.38
C ASN A 243 5.16 4.09 13.08
N ILE A 244 3.90 3.66 13.09
CA ILE A 244 2.94 3.87 12.02
C ILE A 244 2.21 5.19 12.31
N SER A 245 2.11 6.06 11.32
CA SER A 245 1.45 7.35 11.44
C SER A 245 0.44 7.51 10.30
N PRO A 246 -0.78 8.00 10.58
CA PRO A 246 -1.71 8.38 9.54
C PRO A 246 -1.07 9.41 8.59
N SER A 247 -1.31 9.19 7.30
CA SER A 247 -1.11 10.18 6.23
C SER A 247 -2.45 10.79 5.86
N ASP A 248 -3.48 9.94 5.73
CA ASP A 248 -4.87 10.34 5.52
C ASP A 248 -5.79 9.60 6.48
N ILE A 249 -6.81 10.30 6.97
CA ILE A 249 -7.96 9.71 7.67
C ILE A 249 -9.22 10.09 6.89
N LEU A 250 -9.93 9.08 6.39
CA LEU A 250 -11.21 9.26 5.73
C LEU A 250 -12.32 9.23 6.78
N TYR A 251 -13.28 10.14 6.66
CA TYR A 251 -14.46 10.16 7.51
C TYR A 251 -15.75 10.29 6.70
N VAL A 252 -16.85 9.87 7.30
CA VAL A 252 -18.21 10.15 6.83
C VAL A 252 -18.91 11.10 7.80
N PRO A 253 -19.72 12.05 7.32
CA PRO A 253 -20.58 12.85 8.19
C PRO A 253 -21.56 11.96 8.95
N THR A 254 -21.83 12.30 10.21
CA THR A 254 -22.89 11.66 11.01
C THR A 254 -24.12 12.56 11.08
N GLY A 255 -25.29 11.96 11.33
CA GLY A 255 -26.58 12.68 11.30
C GLY A 255 -26.74 13.78 12.35
N ASP A 256 -25.87 13.82 13.35
CA ASP A 256 -25.78 14.81 14.43
C ASP A 256 -24.77 15.94 14.13
N GLY A 257 -24.24 16.02 12.91
CA GLY A 257 -23.24 17.02 12.53
C GLY A 257 -21.80 16.65 12.94
N GLY A 258 -21.61 15.46 13.52
CA GLY A 258 -20.29 14.89 13.78
C GLY A 258 -19.65 14.25 12.55
N ARG A 259 -18.55 13.55 12.79
CA ARG A 259 -17.80 12.77 11.79
C ARG A 259 -17.45 11.41 12.38
N LYS A 260 -17.49 10.38 11.56
CA LYS A 260 -17.01 9.04 11.89
C LYS A 260 -15.86 8.69 10.97
N GLU A 261 -14.69 8.43 11.54
CA GLU A 261 -13.54 7.90 10.80
C GLU A 261 -13.87 6.48 10.28
N VAL A 262 -13.57 6.22 9.01
CA VAL A 262 -13.93 4.97 8.31
C VAL A 262 -12.74 4.31 7.61
N ALA A 263 -11.65 5.03 7.39
CA ALA A 263 -10.41 4.46 6.88
C ALA A 263 -9.20 5.29 7.26
N VAL A 264 -8.03 4.65 7.30
CA VAL A 264 -6.74 5.32 7.46
C VAL A 264 -5.77 4.78 6.43
N PHE A 265 -5.02 5.66 5.78
CA PHE A 265 -3.82 5.34 5.02
C PHE A 265 -2.63 5.79 5.86
N ALA A 266 -1.68 4.90 6.15
CA ALA A 266 -0.61 5.17 7.09
C ALA A 266 0.78 4.80 6.56
N HIS A 267 1.74 5.69 6.82
CA HIS A 267 3.16 5.50 6.55
C HIS A 267 3.91 5.01 7.80
N ILE A 268 5.15 4.56 7.60
CA ILE A 268 6.10 4.32 8.69
C ILE A 268 6.84 5.63 8.98
N ASP A 269 6.64 6.23 10.15
CA ASP A 269 7.31 7.45 10.58
C ASP A 269 8.78 7.17 10.95
N ARG A 270 9.66 7.47 9.99
CA ARG A 270 11.13 7.42 10.08
C ARG A 270 11.75 8.79 10.42
N GLY A 271 10.97 9.73 10.94
CA GLY A 271 11.42 11.07 11.29
C GLY A 271 11.56 11.96 10.05
N GLN A 272 12.79 12.31 9.68
CA GLN A 272 13.10 13.17 8.53
C GLN A 272 13.41 12.39 7.25
N GLU A 273 13.51 11.06 7.34
CA GLU A 273 13.67 10.19 6.17
C GLU A 273 12.37 10.19 5.36
N LEU A 274 12.49 10.41 4.04
CA LEU A 274 11.36 10.34 3.12
C LEU A 274 10.91 8.88 2.99
N VAL A 275 9.60 8.66 3.12
CA VAL A 275 8.96 7.35 3.08
C VAL A 275 7.76 7.37 2.15
N ASP A 276 7.31 6.18 1.76
CA ASP A 276 6.09 6.02 0.97
C ASP A 276 4.88 6.62 1.71
N HIS A 277 3.96 7.24 0.94
CA HIS A 277 2.77 7.89 1.49
C HIS A 277 1.93 6.96 2.38
N HIS A 278 1.84 5.69 2.01
CA HIS A 278 1.33 4.66 2.91
C HIS A 278 1.95 3.31 2.60
N THR A 279 2.05 2.48 3.64
CA THR A 279 2.47 1.08 3.54
C THR A 279 1.43 0.14 4.17
N MET A 280 0.48 0.72 4.89
CA MET A 280 -0.64 0.03 5.50
C MET A 280 -1.89 0.89 5.37
N PHE A 281 -3.04 0.25 5.15
CA PHE A 281 -4.32 0.92 5.35
C PHE A 281 -5.31 0.02 6.09
N LEU A 282 -6.23 0.64 6.81
CA LEU A 282 -7.34 -0.03 7.46
C LEU A 282 -8.63 0.64 7.01
N THR A 283 -9.71 -0.12 6.89
CA THR A 283 -11.03 0.44 6.66
C THR A 283 -12.11 -0.35 7.39
N THR A 284 -13.19 0.33 7.77
CA THR A 284 -14.36 -0.30 8.39
C THR A 284 -15.03 -1.28 7.44
N LEU A 285 -15.62 -2.33 8.00
CA LEU A 285 -16.39 -3.30 7.22
C LEU A 285 -17.61 -2.68 6.54
N SER A 286 -17.86 -3.14 5.31
CA SER A 286 -19.17 -3.00 4.69
C SER A 286 -20.20 -3.87 5.42
N PRO A 287 -21.49 -3.48 5.48
CA PRO A 287 -22.52 -4.26 6.16
C PRO A 287 -22.57 -5.72 5.66
N GLY A 288 -22.57 -6.67 6.60
CA GLY A 288 -22.66 -8.10 6.29
C GLY A 288 -21.36 -8.75 5.79
N VAL A 289 -20.24 -8.02 5.77
CA VAL A 289 -18.93 -8.54 5.39
C VAL A 289 -18.14 -8.87 6.65
N GLU A 290 -17.49 -10.04 6.69
CA GLU A 290 -16.58 -10.40 7.77
C GLU A 290 -15.22 -9.72 7.62
N LYS A 291 -14.51 -9.52 8.73
CA LYS A 291 -13.13 -8.99 8.72
C LYS A 291 -12.22 -9.86 7.83
N HIS A 292 -11.46 -9.22 6.95
CA HIS A 292 -10.57 -9.92 6.02
C HIS A 292 -9.44 -9.02 5.53
N VAL A 293 -8.41 -9.64 4.95
CA VAL A 293 -7.40 -8.90 4.20
C VAL A 293 -8.03 -8.28 2.95
N HIS A 294 -7.86 -6.98 2.77
CA HIS A 294 -8.46 -6.25 1.66
C HIS A 294 -7.66 -6.46 0.38
N HIS A 295 -6.37 -6.10 0.35
CA HIS A 295 -5.48 -6.33 -0.78
C HIS A 295 -4.00 -6.17 -0.38
N ALA A 296 -3.12 -6.57 -1.28
CA ALA A 296 -1.70 -6.21 -1.29
C ALA A 296 -1.38 -5.56 -2.63
N SER A 297 -0.64 -4.46 -2.58
CA SER A 297 -0.27 -3.66 -3.76
C SER A 297 1.23 -3.62 -3.90
N PHE A 298 1.68 -3.74 -5.13
CA PHE A 298 3.09 -3.82 -5.48
C PHE A 298 3.47 -2.63 -6.35
N GLU A 299 4.65 -2.08 -6.09
CA GLU A 299 5.20 -1.01 -6.92
C GLU A 299 5.69 -1.61 -8.24
N VAL A 300 5.40 -0.90 -9.33
CA VAL A 300 5.89 -1.22 -10.67
C VAL A 300 6.71 -0.06 -11.19
N HIS A 301 7.55 -0.34 -12.19
CA HIS A 301 8.57 0.59 -12.67
C HIS A 301 8.03 1.95 -13.13
N ASP A 302 6.96 1.95 -13.93
CA ASP A 302 6.30 3.14 -14.44
C ASP A 302 4.85 2.86 -14.86
N PHE A 303 4.16 3.91 -15.31
CA PHE A 303 2.76 3.84 -15.71
C PHE A 303 2.55 3.04 -17.02
N ASP A 304 3.49 3.09 -17.97
CA ASP A 304 3.41 2.29 -19.19
C ASP A 304 3.47 0.79 -18.84
N THR A 305 4.37 0.41 -17.94
CA THR A 305 4.49 -0.95 -17.41
C THR A 305 3.22 -1.41 -16.69
N GLN A 306 2.57 -0.52 -15.92
CA GLN A 306 1.27 -0.80 -15.30
C GLN A 306 0.21 -1.14 -16.36
N ALA A 307 0.05 -0.26 -17.36
CA ALA A 307 -0.95 -0.42 -18.40
C ALA A 307 -0.71 -1.69 -19.26
N LEU A 308 0.54 -1.97 -19.62
CA LEU A 308 0.92 -3.18 -20.36
C LEU A 308 0.68 -4.44 -19.52
N GLY A 309 1.03 -4.41 -18.23
CA GLY A 309 0.78 -5.51 -17.31
C GLY A 309 -0.71 -5.82 -17.15
N HIS A 310 -1.57 -4.80 -17.13
CA HIS A 310 -3.01 -5.00 -17.14
C HIS A 310 -3.50 -5.66 -18.42
N GLN A 311 -3.14 -5.13 -19.59
CA GLN A 311 -3.50 -5.72 -20.88
C GLN A 311 -3.03 -7.19 -20.97
N TRP A 312 -1.83 -7.48 -20.45
CA TRP A 312 -1.30 -8.83 -20.35
C TRP A 312 -2.20 -9.73 -19.49
N LEU A 313 -2.60 -9.28 -18.31
CA LEU A 313 -3.49 -10.03 -17.42
C LEU A 313 -4.89 -10.23 -18.03
N GLU A 314 -5.44 -9.23 -18.73
CA GLU A 314 -6.71 -9.35 -19.45
C GLU A 314 -6.63 -10.40 -20.58
N GLN A 315 -5.55 -10.40 -21.37
CA GLN A 315 -5.32 -11.40 -22.42
C GLN A 315 -5.21 -12.83 -21.85
N LYS A 316 -4.77 -12.97 -20.60
CA LYS A 316 -4.72 -14.23 -19.86
C LYS A 316 -6.07 -14.62 -19.24
N GLY A 317 -7.09 -13.77 -19.33
CA GLY A 317 -8.44 -13.99 -18.81
C GLY A 317 -8.62 -13.67 -17.33
N TYR A 318 -7.69 -12.94 -16.71
CA TYR A 318 -7.87 -12.44 -15.35
C TYR A 318 -8.89 -11.30 -15.32
N LYS A 319 -9.59 -11.13 -14.20
CA LYS A 319 -10.63 -10.12 -14.04
C LYS A 319 -10.15 -8.98 -13.15
N PRO A 320 -10.24 -7.71 -13.60
CA PRO A 320 -9.97 -6.58 -12.73
C PRO A 320 -11.06 -6.49 -11.66
N VAL A 321 -10.65 -6.19 -10.43
CA VAL A 321 -11.60 -5.80 -9.37
C VAL A 321 -11.98 -4.33 -9.53
N TRP A 322 -10.99 -3.48 -9.84
CA TRP A 322 -11.13 -2.06 -10.07
C TRP A 322 -9.88 -1.51 -10.76
N GLY A 323 -10.00 -0.43 -11.52
CA GLY A 323 -8.87 0.28 -12.13
C GLY A 323 -8.41 -0.30 -13.48
N MET A 324 -7.16 0.03 -13.84
CA MET A 324 -6.51 -0.32 -15.11
C MET A 324 -5.32 -1.26 -14.92
#